data_AF-A0A484H2L6-F1
#
_entry.id   AF-A0A484H2L6-F1
#
_cell.length_a   1.000
_cell.length_b   1.000
_cell.length_c   1.000
_cell.angle_alpha   90.00
_cell.angle_beta   90.00
_cell.angle_gamma   90.00
#
_symmetry.space_group_name_H-M   'P 1'
#
loop_
_entity.id
_entity.type
_entity.pdbx_description
1 polymer ?
#
loop_
_entity_poly.entity_id
_entity_poly.type
_entity_poly.pdbx_seq_one_letter_code
_entity_poly.pdbx_strand_id
1 'polypeptide(L)'
;YILSFLVTPECPHPLLGRGIMNKLGTRLLLGGTTAVTPLQFLVLETQPPLRTGTPALAELPVGPQVWADGMPGGVITASPVLITLKEPNSFPSQKQYPIRPEAPRGLQHLISKFLQHGLLIPYSSPCNTPIFTV
;
A
#
# COMPACT_ATOMS: atom_id res chain seq x y z
N TYR A 1 -1.72 29.72 10.20
CA TYR A 1 -3.19 29.74 10.09
C TYR A 1 -3.77 29.02 11.30
N ILE A 2 -4.78 29.59 11.96
CA ILE A 2 -5.46 28.94 13.09
C ILE A 2 -6.69 28.22 12.53
N LEU A 3 -6.77 26.91 12.74
CA LEU A 3 -7.94 26.10 12.40
C LEU A 3 -8.66 25.75 13.69
N SER A 4 -9.92 26.15 13.82
CA SER A 4 -10.81 25.76 14.90
C SER A 4 -11.64 24.55 14.46
N PHE A 5 -11.76 23.56 15.32
CA PHE A 5 -12.57 22.38 15.06
C PHE A 5 -13.42 22.03 16.28
N LEU A 6 -14.56 21.39 15.99
CA LEU A 6 -15.51 20.91 16.99
C LEU A 6 -15.12 19.49 17.38
N VAL A 7 -14.85 19.24 18.67
CA VAL A 7 -14.63 17.90 19.19
C VAL A 7 -15.93 17.41 19.82
N THR A 8 -16.48 16.32 19.28
CA THR A 8 -17.66 15.65 19.84
C THR A 8 -17.22 14.30 20.42
N PRO A 9 -17.14 14.16 21.75
CA PRO A 9 -16.60 12.95 22.37
C PRO A 9 -17.47 11.71 22.13
N GLU A 10 -18.74 11.87 21.75
CA GLU A 10 -19.64 10.75 21.42
C GLU A 10 -19.58 10.29 19.95
N CYS A 11 -18.68 10.84 19.12
CA CYS A 11 -18.62 10.45 17.71
C CYS A 11 -17.94 9.07 17.53
N PRO A 12 -18.61 8.07 16.95
CA PRO A 12 -18.06 6.71 16.81
C PRO A 12 -16.95 6.59 15.75
N HIS A 13 -16.74 7.61 14.93
CA HIS A 13 -15.76 7.60 13.84
C HIS A 13 -14.82 8.80 13.92
N PRO A 14 -13.49 8.61 14.09
CA PRO A 14 -12.54 9.71 14.09
C PRO A 14 -12.39 10.26 12.68
N LEU A 15 -13.07 11.38 12.38
CA LEU A 15 -13.02 12.04 11.06
C LEU A 15 -11.64 12.58 10.69
N LEU A 16 -10.76 12.78 11.68
CA LEU A 16 -9.38 13.18 11.48
C LEU A 16 -8.45 12.25 12.27
N GLY A 17 -7.70 11.41 11.56
CA GLY A 17 -6.78 10.46 12.18
C GLY A 17 -5.52 11.12 12.75
N ARG A 18 -5.02 10.57 13.86
CA ARG A 18 -3.77 10.98 14.55
C ARG A 18 -2.56 11.11 13.61
N GLY A 19 -2.48 10.27 12.57
CA GLY A 19 -1.40 10.31 11.58
C GLY A 19 -1.38 11.58 10.72
N ILE A 20 -2.55 12.15 10.40
CA ILE A 20 -2.66 13.38 9.62
C ILE A 20 -2.21 14.57 10.47
N MET A 21 -2.61 14.61 11.74
CA MET A 21 -2.20 15.65 12.69
C MET A 21 -0.68 15.67 12.90
N ASN A 22 -0.06 14.51 13.12
CA ASN A 22 1.40 14.42 13.26
C ASN A 22 2.14 14.89 12.01
N LYS A 23 1.65 14.57 10.81
CA LYS A 23 2.24 15.03 9.55
C LYS A 23 2.15 16.55 9.37
N LEU A 24 1.12 17.19 9.93
CA LEU A 24 0.92 18.63 9.84
C LEU A 24 1.64 19.43 10.94
N GLY A 25 2.38 18.76 11.84
CA GLY A 25 3.11 19.43 12.92
C GLY A 25 2.18 20.16 13.90
N THR A 26 0.96 19.65 14.09
CA THR A 26 -0.08 20.37 14.82
C THR A 26 -0.01 20.11 16.32
N ARG A 27 -0.11 21.16 17.15
CA ARG A 27 -0.19 21.05 18.61
C ARG A 27 -1.62 21.32 19.07
N LEU A 28 -2.17 20.39 19.84
CA LEU A 28 -3.49 20.53 20.45
C LEU A 28 -3.36 21.36 21.73
N LEU A 29 -4.03 22.52 21.78
CA LEU A 29 -4.18 23.30 23.00
C LEU A 29 -5.61 23.18 23.50
N LEU A 30 -5.80 22.46 24.60
CA LEU A 30 -7.11 22.33 25.23
C LEU A 30 -7.39 23.59 26.05
N GLY A 31 -8.24 24.46 25.51
CA GLY A 31 -8.73 25.64 26.20
C GLY A 31 -9.61 25.20 27.36
N GLY A 32 -9.04 25.16 28.57
CA GLY A 32 -9.78 24.77 29.76
C GLY A 32 -10.83 25.83 30.12
N THR A 33 -12.10 25.46 30.03
CA THR A 33 -13.13 26.05 30.88
C THR A 33 -13.78 24.94 31.68
N THR A 34 -13.69 25.08 33.00
CA THR A 34 -14.38 24.25 33.99
C THR A 34 -15.89 24.48 33.88
N ALA A 35 -16.53 23.89 32.88
CA ALA A 35 -17.98 23.87 32.77
C ALA A 35 -18.40 22.60 32.02
N VAL A 36 -19.32 21.86 32.63
CA VAL A 36 -19.85 20.59 32.16
C VAL A 36 -20.77 20.86 30.97
N THR A 37 -20.20 20.97 29.76
CA THR A 37 -20.93 20.89 28.48
C THR A 37 -20.12 20.07 27.47
N PRO A 38 -20.78 19.33 26.55
CA PRO A 38 -20.10 18.35 25.68
C PRO A 38 -19.28 18.98 24.54
N LEU A 39 -19.22 20.31 24.43
CA LEU A 39 -18.55 21.00 23.34
C LEU A 39 -17.27 21.67 23.83
N GLN A 40 -16.19 20.90 23.85
CA GLN A 40 -14.84 21.42 24.06
C GLN A 40 -14.29 21.88 22.71
N PHE A 41 -14.00 23.17 22.59
CA PHE A 41 -13.33 23.73 21.42
C PHE A 41 -11.83 23.52 21.55
N LEU A 42 -11.23 22.87 20.56
CA LEU A 42 -9.79 22.63 20.51
C LEU A 42 -9.19 23.55 19.45
N VAL A 43 -8.23 24.38 19.85
CA VAL A 43 -7.57 25.33 18.95
C VAL A 43 -6.27 24.71 18.46
N LEU A 44 -6.11 24.64 17.12
CA LEU A 44 -4.90 24.13 16.49
C LEU A 44 -3.96 25.27 16.14
N GLU A 45 -2.82 25.31 16.83
CA GLU A 45 -1.69 26.09 16.35
C GLU A 45 -0.77 25.20 15.52
N THR A 46 -0.53 25.63 14.29
CA THR A 46 0.48 25.04 13.40
C THR A 46 1.77 25.81 13.60
N GLN A 47 2.77 25.20 14.26
CA GLN A 47 4.13 25.71 14.17
C GLN A 47 4.74 25.26 12.83
N PRO A 48 5.57 26.09 12.17
CA PRO A 48 6.42 25.57 11.11
C PRO A 48 7.29 24.44 11.70
N PRO A 49 7.49 23.33 10.99
CA PRO A 49 8.05 22.11 11.58
C PRO A 49 9.43 22.35 12.17
N LEU A 50 9.52 22.31 13.50
CA LEU A 50 10.80 22.33 14.21
C LEU A 50 11.46 20.96 14.01
N ARG A 51 12.63 20.96 13.36
CA ARG A 51 13.44 19.76 13.18
C ARG A 51 14.12 19.41 14.51
N THR A 52 13.58 18.44 15.25
CA THR A 52 14.24 17.88 16.44
C THR A 52 14.21 16.36 16.43
N GLY A 53 15.39 15.79 16.12
CA GLY A 53 16.00 14.62 16.75
C GLY A 53 15.10 13.46 17.17
N THR A 54 14.55 12.74 16.20
CA THR A 54 14.48 11.27 16.33
C THR A 54 15.84 10.73 15.88
N PRO A 55 16.37 9.59 16.39
CA PRO A 55 17.34 8.84 15.60
C PRO A 55 16.53 8.34 14.40
N ALA A 56 16.49 9.19 13.39
CA ALA A 56 15.59 9.05 12.30
C ALA A 56 16.11 7.87 11.49
N LEU A 57 15.26 6.89 11.25
CA LEU A 57 15.39 6.04 10.06
C LEU A 57 15.55 6.89 8.77
N ALA A 58 15.25 8.20 8.82
CA ALA A 58 15.50 9.18 7.77
C ALA A 58 16.98 9.54 7.55
N GLU A 59 17.89 9.18 8.45
CA GLU A 59 19.34 9.45 8.32
C GLU A 59 20.14 8.22 7.86
N LEU A 60 19.48 7.07 7.63
CA LEU A 60 20.11 6.02 6.85
C LEU A 60 20.09 6.50 5.38
N PRO A 61 21.25 6.62 4.70
CA PRO A 61 21.29 6.93 3.27
C PRO A 61 20.74 5.73 2.50
N VAL A 62 19.42 5.62 2.49
CA VAL A 62 18.68 4.61 1.76
C VAL A 62 18.64 5.08 0.31
N GLY A 63 19.52 4.52 -0.51
CA GLY A 63 19.64 4.89 -1.91
C GLY A 63 18.33 4.64 -2.68
N PRO A 64 18.05 5.44 -3.73
CA PRO A 64 16.80 5.36 -4.49
C PRO A 64 16.50 3.96 -5.05
N GLN A 65 17.52 3.13 -5.26
CA GLN A 65 17.43 1.77 -5.77
C GLN A 65 16.66 0.78 -4.90
N VAL A 66 16.38 1.08 -3.63
CA VAL A 66 15.60 0.16 -2.77
C VAL A 66 14.09 0.34 -2.94
N TRP A 67 13.66 1.41 -3.61
CA TRP A 67 12.25 1.70 -3.82
C TRP A 67 11.78 1.08 -5.14
N ALA A 68 10.54 0.60 -5.17
CA ALA A 68 9.93 0.15 -6.40
C ALA A 68 9.72 1.36 -7.34
N ASP A 69 10.40 1.35 -8.48
CA ASP A 69 10.32 2.37 -9.53
C ASP A 69 9.25 2.03 -10.59
N GLY A 70 8.45 0.99 -10.33
CA GLY A 70 7.47 0.46 -11.26
C GLY A 70 8.06 -0.55 -12.26
N MET A 71 9.37 -0.75 -12.30
CA MET A 71 9.98 -1.87 -13.00
C MET A 71 9.79 -3.13 -12.15
N PRO A 72 9.31 -4.25 -12.72
CA PRO A 72 9.28 -5.50 -11.98
C PRO A 72 10.72 -5.88 -11.60
N GLY A 73 11.00 -5.93 -10.30
CA GLY A 73 12.35 -6.17 -9.79
C GLY A 73 12.86 -7.56 -10.17
N GLY A 74 14.08 -7.62 -10.69
CA GLY A 74 14.83 -8.86 -10.86
C GLY A 74 15.74 -9.10 -9.66
N VAL A 75 15.70 -10.28 -9.06
CA VAL A 75 16.65 -10.66 -8.01
C VAL A 75 17.89 -11.26 -8.67
N ILE A 76 19.01 -10.55 -8.61
CA ILE A 76 20.27 -10.95 -9.27
C ILE A 76 20.99 -12.06 -8.48
N THR A 77 20.78 -12.12 -7.15
CA THR A 77 21.57 -12.94 -6.24
C THR A 77 20.89 -14.24 -5.80
N ALA A 78 19.61 -14.42 -6.09
CA ALA A 78 18.87 -15.60 -5.65
C ALA A 78 19.03 -16.75 -6.63
N SER A 79 19.25 -17.95 -6.10
CA SER A 79 19.21 -19.18 -6.89
C SER A 79 17.78 -19.51 -7.31
N PRO A 80 17.57 -20.11 -8.50
CA PRO A 80 16.24 -20.56 -8.94
C PRO A 80 15.62 -21.55 -7.95
N VAL A 81 14.31 -21.43 -7.74
CA VAL A 81 13.55 -22.35 -6.89
C VAL A 81 13.25 -23.62 -7.68
N LEU A 82 13.72 -24.77 -7.18
CA LEU A 82 13.37 -26.08 -7.73
C LEU A 82 12.12 -26.64 -7.05
N ILE A 83 11.06 -26.86 -7.83
CA ILE A 83 9.81 -27.44 -7.35
C ILE A 83 9.79 -28.93 -7.73
N THR A 84 9.68 -29.81 -6.73
CA THR A 84 9.55 -31.26 -6.94
C THR A 84 8.10 -31.67 -6.77
N LEU A 85 7.54 -32.38 -7.76
CA LEU A 85 6.17 -32.91 -7.68
C LEU A 85 6.10 -34.10 -6.73
N LYS A 86 5.02 -34.19 -5.96
CA LYS A 86 4.73 -35.40 -5.16
C LYS A 86 4.46 -36.61 -6.06
N GLU A 87 3.76 -36.39 -7.16
CA GLU A 87 3.45 -37.38 -8.19
C GLU A 87 4.03 -36.89 -9.53
N PRO A 88 5.12 -37.49 -10.05
CA PRO A 88 5.86 -36.96 -11.21
C PRO A 88 5.05 -36.84 -12.51
N ASN A 89 3.97 -37.61 -12.65
CA ASN A 89 3.17 -37.71 -13.89
C ASN A 89 1.76 -37.11 -13.75
N SER A 90 1.49 -36.38 -12.66
CA SER A 90 0.18 -35.80 -12.38
C SER A 90 0.20 -34.30 -12.67
N PHE A 91 -0.45 -33.88 -13.76
CA PHE A 91 -0.48 -32.50 -14.22
C PHE A 91 -1.91 -31.94 -14.20
N PRO A 92 -2.23 -30.97 -13.33
CA PRO A 92 -3.57 -30.37 -13.31
C PRO A 92 -3.78 -29.51 -14.56
N SER A 93 -4.80 -29.84 -15.35
CA SER A 93 -5.16 -29.10 -16.55
C SER A 93 -6.65 -28.78 -16.56
N GLN A 94 -6.97 -27.53 -16.26
CA GLN A 94 -8.34 -27.03 -16.22
C GLN A 94 -8.53 -25.91 -17.23
N LYS A 95 -9.56 -26.01 -18.06
CA LYS A 95 -9.86 -24.99 -19.09
C LYS A 95 -10.17 -23.63 -18.46
N GLN A 96 -9.73 -22.57 -19.12
CA GLN A 96 -10.10 -21.20 -18.76
C GLN A 96 -11.62 -21.04 -18.80
N TYR A 97 -12.19 -20.57 -17.69
CA TYR A 97 -13.62 -20.26 -17.62
C TYR A 97 -13.96 -19.11 -18.58
N PRO A 98 -15.20 -19.05 -19.09
CA PRO A 98 -15.67 -17.90 -19.83
C PRO A 98 -15.47 -16.61 -19.02
N ILE A 99 -14.67 -15.69 -19.54
CA ILE A 99 -14.42 -14.37 -18.95
C ILE A 99 -15.04 -13.29 -19.83
N ARG A 100 -15.57 -12.24 -19.20
CA ARG A 100 -16.11 -11.08 -19.92
C ARG A 100 -14.97 -10.33 -20.63
N PRO A 101 -15.19 -9.72 -21.80
CA PRO A 101 -14.13 -9.09 -22.59
C PRO A 101 -13.47 -7.87 -21.93
N GLU A 102 -14.08 -7.27 -20.90
CA GLU A 102 -13.49 -6.19 -20.11
C GLU A 102 -12.27 -6.66 -19.32
N ALA A 103 -12.32 -7.89 -18.81
CA ALA A 103 -11.28 -8.48 -17.97
C ALA A 103 -9.93 -8.67 -18.70
N PRO A 104 -9.86 -9.36 -19.86
CA PRO A 104 -8.61 -9.49 -20.60
C PRO A 104 -8.11 -8.13 -21.13
N ARG A 105 -9.01 -7.19 -21.46
CA ARG A 105 -8.62 -5.81 -21.80
C ARG A 105 -7.95 -5.09 -20.63
N GLY A 106 -8.49 -5.23 -19.42
CA GLY A 106 -7.89 -4.67 -18.20
C GLY A 106 -6.51 -5.27 -17.88
N LEU A 107 -6.33 -6.57 -18.13
CA LEU A 107 -5.07 -7.28 -17.87
C LEU A 107 -4.01 -7.10 -18.97
N GLN A 108 -4.39 -6.65 -20.17
CA GLN A 108 -3.50 -6.61 -21.33
C GLN A 108 -2.18 -5.87 -21.05
N HIS A 109 -2.24 -4.71 -20.39
CA HIS A 109 -1.05 -3.92 -20.08
C HIS A 109 -0.10 -4.64 -19.11
N LEU A 110 -0.63 -5.38 -18.13
CA LEU A 110 0.17 -6.17 -17.19
C LEU A 110 0.83 -7.35 -17.88
N ILE A 111 0.07 -8.07 -18.71
CA ILE A 111 0.59 -9.21 -19.47
C ILE A 111 1.74 -8.75 -20.38
N SER A 112 1.54 -7.68 -21.15
CA SER A 112 2.59 -7.11 -22.02
C SER A 112 3.83 -6.68 -21.24
N LYS A 113 3.65 -5.99 -20.12
CA LYS A 113 4.76 -5.58 -19.23
C LYS A 113 5.54 -6.78 -18.71
N PHE A 114 4.86 -7.82 -18.25
CA PHE A 114 5.52 -9.01 -17.71
C PHE A 114 6.23 -9.83 -18.79
N LEU A 115 5.69 -9.90 -20.00
CA LEU A 115 6.38 -10.50 -21.16
C LEU A 115 7.65 -9.71 -21.50
N GLN A 116 7.58 -8.38 -21.56
CA GLN A 116 8.72 -7.52 -21.86
C GLN A 116 9.87 -7.68 -20.85
N HIS A 117 9.55 -7.88 -19.57
CA HIS A 117 10.53 -8.08 -18.51
C HIS A 117 10.90 -9.55 -18.25
N GLY A 118 10.35 -10.50 -19.03
CA GLY A 118 10.65 -11.92 -18.88
C GLY A 118 10.08 -12.59 -17.63
N LEU A 119 9.13 -11.93 -16.94
CA LEU A 119 8.39 -12.52 -15.82
C LEU A 119 7.34 -13.53 -16.29
N LEU A 120 6.80 -13.33 -17.49
CA LEU A 120 5.99 -14.32 -18.19
C LEU A 120 6.72 -14.75 -19.45
N ILE A 121 6.59 -16.03 -19.79
CA ILE A 121 7.07 -16.61 -21.04
C ILE A 121 5.96 -17.42 -21.70
N PRO A 122 5.75 -17.31 -23.01
CA PRO A 122 4.89 -18.24 -23.73
C PRO A 122 5.45 -19.65 -23.62
N TYR A 123 4.61 -20.61 -23.22
CA TYR A 123 5.05 -21.99 -23.03
C TYR A 123 3.93 -22.98 -23.34
N SER A 124 4.28 -24.17 -23.85
CA SER A 124 3.35 -25.28 -24.05
C SER A 124 3.41 -26.21 -22.84
N SER A 125 2.58 -25.93 -21.83
CA SER A 125 2.55 -26.66 -20.56
C SER A 125 1.46 -27.75 -20.58
N PRO A 126 1.70 -28.95 -20.00
CA PRO A 126 0.63 -29.88 -19.69
C PRO A 126 -0.29 -29.36 -18.57
N CYS A 127 0.19 -28.43 -17.74
CA CYS A 127 -0.59 -27.80 -16.69
C CYS A 127 -1.32 -26.55 -17.18
N ASN A 128 -2.57 -26.37 -16.76
CA ASN A 128 -3.32 -25.13 -16.98
C ASN A 128 -4.21 -24.81 -15.77
N THR A 129 -4.08 -23.61 -15.21
CA THR A 129 -4.93 -23.13 -14.11
C THR A 129 -5.69 -21.89 -14.59
N PRO A 130 -7.03 -21.81 -14.40
CA PRO A 130 -7.81 -20.67 -14.88
C PRO A 130 -7.44 -19.37 -14.16
N ILE A 131 -7.33 -18.29 -14.91
CA ILE A 131 -7.17 -16.94 -14.38
C ILE A 131 -8.55 -16.44 -13.94
N PHE A 132 -8.61 -15.94 -12.71
CA PHE A 132 -9.79 -15.27 -12.18
C PHE A 132 -9.58 -13.76 -12.23
N THR A 133 -10.57 -13.03 -12.74
CA THR A 133 -10.55 -11.57 -12.80
C THR A 133 -11.39 -11.01 -11.66
N VAL A 134 -10.74 -10.29 -10.74
CA VAL A 134 -11.38 -9.62 -9.59
C VAL A 134 -11.79 -8.19 -9.92
#